data_AF-A0A5C3Q1T9-F1
#
_entry.id   AF-A0A5C3Q1T9-F1
#
_cell.length_a   1.000
_cell.length_b   1.000
_cell.length_c   1.000
_cell.angle_alpha   90.00
_cell.angle_beta   90.00
_cell.angle_gamma   90.00
#
_symmetry.space_group_name_H-M   'P 1'
#
loop_
_entity.id
_entity.type
_entity.pdbx_description
1 polymer ?
#
loop_
_entity_poly.entity_id
_entity_poly.type
_entity_poly.pdbx_seq_one_letter_code
_entity_poly.pdbx_strand_id
1 'polypeptide(L)'
;MAKREAKTTLAEGKPTDHADPENSSLPGRAGHVRQKVLRDHVESVIRRLPPNTTLPQSLTLEDLLSSLALECEGERQAPGGLTTGDVQSLAPVRPPVLSDRFSRELEKELQDTLVSIADYWDAGESPETDEDEKLEAALQLPERIRAKQKAIEVHETSLQECRARVVRLVERINEAQPALEAKLVTALSTLPPELHAPRLAEADVVAATIETALLKLSLVRARAHRALYGYALPNRPDATVSRAVAAAYEKLRERQRAQEAETQKLDRQIEQYESMLRLVDGRDGSFGQVVKDMARVKRETEECRKDLRRLGWTGD
;
A
#
# COMPACT_ATOMS: atom_id res chain seq x y z
N MET A 1 -60.30 16.22 10.47
CA MET A 1 -60.44 15.21 9.41
C MET A 1 -59.14 14.41 9.35
N ALA A 2 -59.23 13.07 9.46
CA ALA A 2 -58.31 12.03 8.94
C ALA A 2 -56.78 12.16 9.27
N LYS A 3 -56.04 11.23 9.87
CA LYS A 3 -55.98 9.74 9.92
C LYS A 3 -55.22 9.35 11.21
N ARG A 4 -55.72 8.46 12.08
CA ARG A 4 -55.45 7.00 12.15
C ARG A 4 -54.03 6.58 11.75
N GLU A 5 -53.19 6.29 12.75
CA GLU A 5 -52.15 5.25 12.66
C GLU A 5 -52.22 4.37 13.91
N ALA A 6 -52.26 3.06 13.67
CA ALA A 6 -52.45 2.00 14.63
C ALA A 6 -51.09 1.58 15.21
N LYS A 7 -50.98 1.56 16.55
CA LYS A 7 -49.88 0.95 17.27
C LYS A 7 -50.26 -0.48 17.63
N THR A 8 -49.63 -1.43 16.95
CA THR A 8 -49.64 -2.85 17.28
C THR A 8 -48.70 -3.13 18.44
N THR A 9 -49.24 -3.82 19.43
CA THR A 9 -48.58 -4.50 20.55
C THR A 9 -47.86 -5.76 20.06
N LEU A 10 -46.66 -6.07 20.58
CA LEU A 10 -46.36 -7.43 21.03
C LEU A 10 -45.05 -7.52 21.87
N ALA A 11 -45.24 -8.12 23.04
CA ALA A 11 -44.40 -9.07 23.76
C ALA A 11 -42.94 -8.73 24.11
N GLU A 12 -42.80 -8.46 25.41
CA GLU A 12 -41.63 -8.71 26.26
C GLU A 12 -41.08 -10.14 26.11
N GLY A 13 -39.76 -10.24 26.08
CA GLY A 13 -39.01 -11.48 26.23
C GLY A 13 -37.57 -11.16 26.64
N LYS A 14 -37.34 -11.07 27.95
CA LYS A 14 -36.01 -10.96 28.58
C LYS A 14 -35.18 -12.22 28.28
N PRO A 15 -33.88 -12.06 27.96
CA PRO A 15 -32.87 -13.02 28.37
C PRO A 15 -31.97 -12.40 29.43
N THR A 16 -31.84 -13.14 30.53
CA THR A 16 -30.92 -12.89 31.64
C THR A 16 -29.49 -13.21 31.23
N ASP A 17 -28.60 -12.24 31.39
CA ASP A 17 -27.16 -12.43 31.41
C ASP A 17 -26.74 -13.27 32.62
N HIS A 18 -26.13 -14.42 32.37
CA HIS A 18 -25.15 -15.00 33.25
C HIS A 18 -23.83 -15.07 32.48
N ALA A 19 -22.89 -14.25 32.92
CA ALA A 19 -21.50 -14.33 32.53
C ALA A 19 -20.82 -15.42 33.38
N ASP A 20 -20.29 -16.44 32.71
CA ASP A 20 -19.21 -17.26 33.25
C ASP A 20 -17.89 -16.81 32.62
N PRO A 21 -16.83 -16.61 33.42
CA PRO A 21 -15.49 -16.33 32.97
C PRO A 21 -14.74 -17.64 32.67
N GLU A 22 -13.57 -17.51 32.04
CA GLU A 22 -12.55 -18.57 31.86
C GLU A 22 -12.79 -19.56 30.72
N ASN A 23 -12.18 -19.28 29.57
CA ASN A 23 -11.30 -20.25 28.90
C ASN A 23 -10.52 -19.56 27.78
N SER A 24 -9.40 -18.94 28.16
CA SER A 24 -8.26 -18.79 27.28
C SER A 24 -7.74 -20.19 26.94
N SER A 25 -8.39 -20.83 25.96
CA SER A 25 -7.91 -22.06 25.37
C SER A 25 -6.61 -21.73 24.65
N LEU A 26 -5.50 -22.01 25.33
CA LEU A 26 -4.21 -22.24 24.68
C LEU A 26 -4.48 -23.07 23.43
N PRO A 27 -4.02 -22.66 22.22
CA PRO A 27 -4.30 -23.41 21.01
C PRO A 27 -3.76 -24.81 21.22
N GLY A 28 -4.70 -25.75 21.43
CA GLY A 28 -4.39 -27.14 21.71
C GLY A 28 -3.44 -27.67 20.65
N ARG A 29 -2.73 -28.76 20.94
CA ARG A 29 -1.83 -29.41 19.97
C ARG A 29 -2.43 -29.51 18.56
N ALA A 30 -3.75 -29.67 18.44
CA ALA A 30 -4.50 -29.63 17.18
C ALA A 30 -4.42 -28.28 16.43
N GLY A 31 -4.51 -27.12 17.10
CA GLY A 31 -4.37 -25.80 16.49
C GLY A 31 -2.96 -25.55 15.95
N HIS A 32 -1.93 -25.98 16.67
CA HIS A 32 -0.54 -25.90 16.22
C HIS A 32 -0.26 -26.84 15.03
N VAL A 33 -0.84 -28.04 15.02
CA VAL A 33 -0.74 -28.95 13.88
C VAL A 33 -1.47 -28.37 12.67
N ARG A 34 -2.66 -27.77 12.84
CA ARG A 34 -3.43 -27.11 11.77
C ARG A 34 -2.65 -25.96 11.14
N GLN A 35 -2.06 -25.08 11.94
CA GLN A 35 -1.27 -23.97 11.44
C GLN A 35 0.00 -24.46 10.72
N LYS A 36 0.59 -25.57 11.18
CA LYS A 36 1.75 -26.18 10.55
C LYS A 36 1.42 -26.83 9.21
N VAL A 37 0.30 -27.56 9.10
CA VAL A 37 -0.11 -28.18 7.82
C VAL A 37 -0.45 -27.13 6.76
N LEU A 38 -1.15 -26.05 7.14
CA LEU A 38 -1.43 -24.94 6.21
C LEU A 38 -0.14 -24.27 5.75
N ARG A 39 0.80 -24.00 6.67
CA ARG A 39 2.11 -23.44 6.33
C ARG A 39 2.91 -24.36 5.42
N ASP A 40 2.97 -25.65 5.72
CA ASP A 40 3.69 -26.65 4.92
C ASP A 40 3.07 -26.78 3.52
N HIS A 41 1.75 -26.66 3.40
CA HIS A 41 1.07 -26.70 2.11
C HIS A 41 1.38 -25.46 1.27
N VAL A 42 1.32 -24.27 1.86
CA VAL A 42 1.69 -23.00 1.21
C VAL A 42 3.15 -23.02 0.78
N GLU A 43 4.07 -23.47 1.64
CA GLU A 43 5.49 -23.65 1.29
C GLU A 43 5.69 -24.66 0.14
N SER A 44 4.93 -25.75 0.13
CA SER A 44 5.03 -26.77 -0.92
C SER A 44 4.57 -26.24 -2.28
N VAL A 45 3.54 -25.38 -2.31
CA VAL A 45 3.02 -24.74 -3.51
C VAL A 45 4.04 -23.72 -4.02
N ILE A 46 4.64 -22.92 -3.12
CA ILE A 46 5.70 -21.96 -3.46
C ILE A 46 6.92 -22.67 -4.07
N ARG A 47 7.34 -23.81 -3.52
CA ARG A 47 8.49 -24.58 -4.03
C ARG A 47 8.22 -25.25 -5.38
N ARG A 48 6.96 -25.46 -5.76
CA ARG A 48 6.57 -26.04 -7.05
C ARG A 48 6.42 -25.00 -8.16
N LEU A 49 6.37 -23.70 -7.83
CA LEU A 49 6.39 -22.63 -8.84
C LEU A 49 7.82 -22.35 -9.33
N PRO A 50 8.03 -22.10 -10.63
CA PRO A 50 9.34 -21.77 -11.17
C PRO A 50 9.91 -20.46 -10.56
N PRO A 51 11.23 -20.34 -10.36
CA PRO A 51 11.88 -19.25 -9.60
C PRO A 51 11.77 -17.84 -10.22
N ASN A 52 11.06 -17.68 -11.33
CA ASN A 52 10.98 -16.43 -12.09
C ASN A 52 9.67 -15.65 -11.89
N THR A 53 8.78 -16.09 -11.01
CA THR A 53 7.52 -15.36 -10.75
C THR A 53 7.63 -14.54 -9.48
N THR A 54 7.13 -13.31 -9.52
CA THR A 54 7.10 -12.27 -8.47
C THR A 54 6.31 -12.63 -7.20
N LEU A 55 5.68 -13.81 -7.16
CA LEU A 55 4.81 -14.29 -6.09
C LEU A 55 5.51 -14.64 -4.76
N PRO A 56 6.68 -15.30 -4.71
CA PRO A 56 7.38 -15.54 -3.45
C PRO A 56 7.83 -14.22 -2.82
N GLN A 57 8.25 -13.25 -3.64
CA GLN A 57 8.66 -11.92 -3.17
C GLN A 57 7.47 -11.12 -2.64
N SER A 58 6.31 -11.16 -3.32
CA SER A 58 5.10 -10.48 -2.84
C SER A 58 4.53 -11.10 -1.58
N LEU A 59 4.57 -12.43 -1.44
CA LEU A 59 4.14 -13.12 -0.22
C LEU A 59 5.10 -12.89 0.95
N THR A 60 6.42 -12.85 0.72
CA THR A 60 7.36 -12.44 1.78
C THR A 60 7.16 -10.98 2.20
N LEU A 61 6.77 -10.10 1.28
CA LEU A 61 6.44 -8.71 1.59
C LEU A 61 5.11 -8.61 2.34
N GLU A 62 4.08 -9.38 1.97
CA GLU A 62 2.82 -9.45 2.71
C GLU A 62 2.98 -10.06 4.09
N ASP A 63 3.83 -11.08 4.26
CA ASP A 63 4.16 -11.65 5.57
C ASP A 63 4.91 -10.63 6.42
N LEU A 64 5.86 -9.87 5.86
CA LEU A 64 6.56 -8.79 6.57
C LEU A 64 5.61 -7.64 6.94
N LEU A 65 4.71 -7.25 6.04
CA LEU A 65 3.71 -6.21 6.29
C LEU A 65 2.65 -6.67 7.31
N SER A 66 2.24 -7.93 7.28
CA SER A 66 1.29 -8.52 8.24
C SER A 66 1.94 -8.73 9.61
N SER A 67 3.23 -9.06 9.65
CA SER A 67 4.03 -9.11 10.90
C SER A 67 4.14 -7.72 11.53
N LEU A 68 4.28 -6.66 10.72
CA LEU A 68 4.28 -5.27 11.17
C LEU A 68 2.89 -4.76 11.55
N ALA A 69 1.81 -5.33 10.99
CA ALA A 69 0.43 -4.93 11.26
C ALA A 69 -0.19 -5.62 12.50
N LEU A 70 0.33 -6.80 12.91
CA LEU A 70 -0.14 -7.53 14.09
C LEU A 70 0.44 -7.02 15.42
N GLU A 71 1.42 -6.10 15.38
CA GLU A 71 1.98 -5.45 16.56
C GLU A 71 1.32 -4.07 16.76
N CYS A 72 0.40 -4.01 17.73
CA CYS A 72 -0.49 -2.87 18.02
C CYS A 72 0.16 -1.46 18.04
N GLU A 73 -0.54 -0.53 17.38
CA GLU A 73 -0.63 0.94 17.58
C GLU A 73 0.48 1.69 18.33
N GLY A 74 1.73 1.53 17.90
CA GLY A 74 2.80 2.47 18.22
C GLY A 74 3.70 2.62 17.00
N GLU A 75 3.88 3.84 16.53
CA GLU A 75 4.82 4.19 15.45
C GLU A 75 6.21 3.60 15.75
N ARG A 76 6.50 2.41 15.20
CA ARG A 76 7.82 1.80 15.32
C ARG A 76 8.34 1.47 13.95
N GLN A 77 9.42 2.16 13.64
CA GLN A 77 10.29 1.94 12.49
C GLN A 77 10.83 0.51 12.51
N ALA A 78 10.87 -0.14 11.34
CA ALA A 78 11.63 -1.37 11.18
C ALA A 78 13.12 -1.12 11.59
N PRO A 79 13.87 -2.15 12.04
CA PRO A 79 15.30 -2.00 12.33
C PRO A 79 16.01 -1.42 11.09
N GLY A 80 16.42 -0.15 11.20
CA GLY A 80 16.92 0.65 10.08
C GLY A 80 16.13 1.92 9.75
N GLY A 81 15.07 2.26 10.49
CA GLY A 81 14.35 3.54 10.31
C GLY A 81 13.32 3.54 9.17
N LEU A 82 13.14 2.41 8.47
CA LEU A 82 12.23 2.28 7.35
C LEU A 82 10.79 2.29 7.83
N THR A 83 10.00 3.20 7.27
CA THR A 83 8.55 3.24 7.49
C THR A 83 7.86 2.25 6.55
N THR A 84 6.63 1.84 6.88
CA THR A 84 5.79 1.00 6.01
C THR A 84 5.57 1.65 4.62
N GLY A 85 5.56 2.99 4.57
CA GLY A 85 5.51 3.75 3.32
C GLY A 85 6.78 3.63 2.48
N ASP A 86 7.95 3.59 3.10
CA ASP A 86 9.23 3.44 2.38
C ASP A 86 9.35 2.05 1.75
N VAL A 87 8.90 1.00 2.46
CA VAL A 87 8.87 -0.38 1.95
C VAL A 87 7.92 -0.52 0.76
N GLN A 88 6.77 0.16 0.79
CA GLN A 88 5.85 0.21 -0.36
C GLN A 88 6.43 0.99 -1.55
N SER A 89 7.26 2.01 -1.31
CA SER A 89 7.89 2.80 -2.37
C SER A 89 9.07 2.10 -3.04
N LEU A 90 9.77 1.23 -2.30
CA LEU A 90 10.96 0.49 -2.74
C LEU A 90 10.64 -0.90 -3.30
N ALA A 91 9.39 -1.38 -3.19
CA ALA A 91 8.97 -2.64 -3.77
C ALA A 91 9.09 -2.57 -5.32
N PRO A 92 9.88 -3.44 -5.97
CA PRO A 92 10.25 -3.27 -7.39
C PRO A 92 9.10 -3.44 -8.39
N VAL A 93 7.95 -3.95 -7.94
CA VAL A 93 6.83 -4.28 -8.82
C VAL A 93 5.54 -4.06 -8.03
N ARG A 94 4.73 -3.06 -8.43
CA ARG A 94 3.32 -3.02 -8.02
C ARG A 94 2.72 -4.38 -8.39
N PRO A 95 2.10 -5.12 -7.46
CA PRO A 95 1.46 -6.38 -7.83
C PRO A 95 0.55 -6.12 -9.04
N PRO A 96 0.59 -6.98 -10.07
CA PRO A 96 -0.24 -6.78 -11.24
C PRO A 96 -1.67 -6.62 -10.76
N VAL A 97 -2.29 -5.49 -11.09
CA VAL A 97 -3.70 -5.25 -10.80
C VAL A 97 -4.45 -6.34 -11.56
N LEU A 98 -4.83 -7.40 -10.83
CA LEU A 98 -5.62 -8.48 -11.38
C LEU A 98 -6.88 -7.83 -11.93
N SER A 99 -7.17 -8.03 -13.22
CA SER A 99 -8.39 -7.47 -13.81
C SER A 99 -9.60 -7.93 -13.00
N ASP A 100 -10.62 -7.09 -12.84
CA ASP A 100 -11.85 -7.39 -12.09
C ASP A 100 -12.52 -8.73 -12.47
N ARG A 101 -12.27 -9.21 -13.69
CA ARG A 101 -12.75 -10.51 -14.13
C ARG A 101 -11.98 -11.67 -13.48
N PHE A 102 -10.66 -11.58 -13.46
CA PHE A 102 -9.80 -12.59 -12.84
C PHE A 102 -9.95 -12.61 -11.32
N SER A 103 -10.15 -11.46 -10.66
CA SER A 103 -10.41 -11.43 -9.22
C SER A 103 -11.73 -12.12 -8.87
N ARG A 104 -12.79 -11.92 -9.66
CA ARG A 104 -14.07 -12.63 -9.48
C ARG A 104 -13.98 -14.12 -9.80
N GLU A 105 -13.22 -14.50 -10.81
CA GLU A 105 -12.98 -15.91 -11.14
C GLU A 105 -12.17 -16.60 -10.03
N LEU A 106 -11.14 -15.93 -9.51
CA LEU A 106 -10.33 -16.40 -8.39
C LEU A 106 -11.14 -16.47 -7.09
N GLU A 107 -12.00 -15.49 -6.83
CA GLU A 107 -12.88 -15.47 -5.66
C GLU A 107 -13.88 -16.62 -5.71
N LYS A 108 -14.44 -16.92 -6.89
CA LYS A 108 -15.30 -18.09 -7.10
C LYS A 108 -14.54 -19.39 -6.89
N GLU A 109 -13.35 -19.54 -7.47
CA GLU A 109 -12.55 -20.75 -7.28
C GLU A 109 -12.09 -20.91 -5.82
N LEU A 110 -11.78 -19.81 -5.12
CA LEU A 110 -11.47 -19.83 -3.68
C LEU A 110 -12.69 -20.20 -2.84
N GLN A 111 -13.87 -19.66 -3.16
CA GLN A 111 -15.11 -20.04 -2.49
C GLN A 111 -15.44 -21.51 -2.76
N ASP A 112 -15.34 -21.99 -4.00
CA ASP A 112 -15.59 -23.38 -4.36
C ASP A 112 -14.59 -24.33 -3.69
N THR A 113 -13.31 -23.94 -3.59
CA THR A 113 -12.30 -24.74 -2.90
C THR A 113 -12.49 -24.70 -1.39
N LEU A 114 -12.82 -23.56 -0.80
CA LEU A 114 -13.12 -23.45 0.64
C LEU A 114 -14.40 -24.20 1.02
N VAL A 115 -15.42 -24.18 0.17
CA VAL A 115 -16.64 -24.98 0.32
C VAL A 115 -16.31 -26.46 0.15
N SER A 116 -15.53 -26.85 -0.87
CA SER A 116 -15.11 -28.24 -1.03
C SER A 116 -14.23 -28.74 0.13
N ILE A 117 -13.43 -27.87 0.74
CA ILE A 117 -12.64 -28.17 1.93
C ILE A 117 -13.58 -28.27 3.13
N ALA A 118 -14.48 -27.30 3.34
CA ALA A 118 -15.48 -27.33 4.40
C ALA A 118 -16.33 -28.59 4.31
N ASP A 119 -16.85 -28.95 3.13
CA ASP A 119 -17.62 -30.18 2.87
C ASP A 119 -16.79 -31.45 3.15
N TYR A 120 -15.49 -31.44 2.84
CA TYR A 120 -14.59 -32.55 3.18
C TYR A 120 -14.38 -32.69 4.70
N TRP A 121 -14.41 -31.58 5.44
CA TRP A 121 -14.27 -31.58 6.90
C TRP A 121 -15.61 -31.80 7.64
N ASP A 122 -16.73 -31.31 7.11
CA ASP A 122 -18.10 -31.55 7.59
C ASP A 122 -18.57 -32.98 7.30
N ALA A 123 -17.92 -33.70 6.39
CA ALA A 123 -18.10 -35.14 6.22
C ALA A 123 -17.80 -35.95 7.51
N GLY A 124 -17.14 -35.35 8.51
CA GLY A 124 -16.92 -35.92 9.83
C GLY A 124 -18.04 -35.70 10.85
N GLU A 125 -18.93 -34.71 10.66
CA GLU A 125 -19.90 -34.27 11.67
C GLU A 125 -21.33 -34.06 11.14
N SER A 126 -21.70 -34.63 9.98
CA SER A 126 -23.12 -34.77 9.62
C SER A 126 -23.78 -35.90 10.41
N PRO A 127 -24.81 -35.62 11.24
CA PRO A 127 -25.44 -36.62 12.11
C PRO A 127 -26.47 -37.52 11.39
N GLU A 128 -26.66 -37.42 10.08
CA GLU A 128 -27.70 -38.20 9.35
C GLU A 128 -27.29 -38.58 7.92
N THR A 129 -26.08 -39.12 7.73
CA THR A 129 -25.74 -39.88 6.51
C THR A 129 -25.46 -41.32 6.92
N ASP A 130 -26.18 -42.27 6.32
CA ASP A 130 -26.08 -43.70 6.63
C ASP A 130 -24.60 -44.12 6.67
N GLU A 131 -24.18 -44.72 7.78
CA GLU A 131 -22.80 -45.18 8.01
C GLU A 131 -22.29 -46.06 6.85
N ASP A 132 -23.21 -46.77 6.20
CA ASP A 132 -22.95 -47.60 5.02
C ASP A 132 -22.54 -46.77 3.80
N GLU A 133 -23.14 -45.60 3.56
CA GLU A 133 -22.74 -44.70 2.47
C GLU A 133 -21.36 -44.07 2.71
N LYS A 134 -21.02 -43.77 3.97
CA LYS A 134 -19.68 -43.27 4.36
C LYS A 134 -18.61 -44.35 4.16
N LEU A 135 -18.92 -45.61 4.51
CA LEU A 135 -18.03 -46.75 4.29
C LEU A 135 -17.84 -47.03 2.80
N GLU A 136 -18.89 -47.00 1.99
CA GLU A 136 -18.77 -47.14 0.53
C GLU A 136 -17.96 -46.00 -0.11
N ALA A 137 -18.18 -44.75 0.32
CA ALA A 137 -17.39 -43.62 -0.13
C ALA A 137 -15.90 -43.73 0.27
N ALA A 138 -15.61 -44.24 1.47
CA ALA A 138 -14.25 -44.49 1.94
C ALA A 138 -13.57 -45.63 1.16
N LEU A 139 -14.32 -46.68 0.80
CA LEU A 139 -13.83 -47.79 -0.02
C LEU A 139 -13.55 -47.36 -1.48
N GLN A 140 -14.30 -46.38 -2.00
CA GLN A 140 -14.10 -45.81 -3.34
C GLN A 140 -13.04 -44.69 -3.39
N LEU A 141 -12.59 -44.17 -2.24
CA LEU A 141 -11.59 -43.11 -2.16
C LEU A 141 -10.28 -43.43 -2.91
N PRO A 142 -9.68 -44.63 -2.80
CA PRO A 142 -8.46 -44.96 -3.52
C PRO A 142 -8.64 -44.94 -5.05
N GLU A 143 -9.82 -45.32 -5.54
CA GLU A 143 -10.14 -45.29 -6.97
C GLU A 143 -10.33 -43.86 -7.47
N ARG A 144 -11.01 -43.01 -6.69
CA ARG A 144 -11.13 -41.56 -6.97
C ARG A 144 -9.77 -40.88 -6.99
N ILE A 145 -8.90 -41.21 -6.04
CA ILE A 145 -7.51 -40.68 -5.99
C ILE A 145 -6.74 -41.12 -7.24
N ARG A 146 -6.80 -42.40 -7.63
CA ARG A 146 -6.16 -42.89 -8.85
C ARG A 146 -6.72 -42.23 -10.12
N ALA A 147 -8.03 -42.02 -10.19
CA ALA A 147 -8.66 -41.33 -11.31
C ALA A 147 -8.19 -39.86 -11.40
N LYS A 148 -8.10 -39.16 -10.26
CA LYS A 148 -7.58 -37.79 -10.19
C LYS A 148 -6.09 -37.71 -10.54
N GLN A 149 -5.28 -38.67 -10.09
CA GLN A 149 -3.86 -38.76 -10.47
C GLN A 149 -3.69 -38.90 -11.99
N LYS A 150 -4.45 -39.81 -12.62
CA LYS A 150 -4.45 -39.95 -14.09
C LYS A 150 -4.91 -38.67 -14.80
N ALA A 151 -5.91 -37.98 -14.28
CA ALA A 151 -6.35 -36.70 -14.83
C ALA A 151 -5.25 -35.64 -14.72
N ILE A 152 -4.54 -35.57 -13.59
CA ILE A 152 -3.39 -34.67 -13.40
C ILE A 152 -2.28 -34.98 -14.41
N GLU A 153 -1.93 -36.24 -14.63
CA GLU A 153 -0.92 -36.64 -15.63
C GLU A 153 -1.31 -36.20 -17.06
N VAL A 154 -2.58 -36.34 -17.43
CA VAL A 154 -3.11 -35.86 -18.72
C VAL A 154 -3.04 -34.33 -18.81
N HIS A 155 -3.35 -33.62 -17.73
CA HIS A 155 -3.21 -32.17 -17.70
C HIS A 155 -1.75 -31.72 -17.76
N GLU A 156 -0.84 -32.40 -17.07
CA GLU A 156 0.59 -32.09 -17.10
C GLU A 156 1.17 -32.27 -18.50
N THR A 157 0.83 -33.37 -19.18
CA THR A 157 1.28 -33.61 -20.56
C THR A 157 0.75 -32.54 -21.53
N SER A 158 -0.54 -32.20 -21.46
CA SER A 158 -1.11 -31.11 -22.29
C SER A 158 -0.53 -29.73 -21.98
N LEU A 159 -0.21 -29.44 -20.71
CA LEU A 159 0.49 -28.21 -20.31
C LEU A 159 1.92 -28.17 -20.86
N GLN A 160 2.64 -29.30 -20.84
CA GLN A 160 3.97 -29.40 -21.44
C GLN A 160 3.94 -29.17 -22.95
N GLU A 161 2.95 -29.71 -23.65
CA GLU A 161 2.76 -29.47 -25.09
C GLU A 161 2.45 -28.00 -25.40
N CYS A 162 1.55 -27.40 -24.62
CA CYS A 162 1.24 -25.97 -24.71
C CYS A 162 2.48 -25.11 -24.47
N ARG A 163 3.27 -25.42 -23.44
CA ARG A 163 4.52 -24.72 -23.13
C ARG A 163 5.53 -24.85 -24.28
N ALA A 164 5.72 -26.05 -24.81
CA ALA A 164 6.61 -26.27 -25.96
C ALA A 164 6.14 -25.53 -27.21
N ARG A 165 4.82 -25.38 -27.40
CA ARG A 165 4.27 -24.57 -28.49
C ARG A 165 4.53 -23.07 -28.28
N VAL A 166 4.34 -22.55 -27.07
CA VAL A 166 4.62 -21.15 -26.74
C VAL A 166 6.09 -20.82 -26.93
N VAL A 167 7.01 -21.67 -26.45
CA VAL A 167 8.46 -21.47 -26.63
C VAL A 167 8.82 -21.38 -28.11
N ARG A 168 8.33 -22.32 -28.94
CA ARG A 168 8.55 -22.28 -30.40
C ARG A 168 8.00 -21.03 -31.08
N LEU A 169 6.86 -20.51 -30.60
CA LEU A 169 6.30 -19.27 -31.13
C LEU A 169 7.16 -18.06 -30.75
N VAL A 170 7.65 -18.01 -29.50
CA VAL A 170 8.55 -16.96 -29.04
C VAL A 170 9.86 -16.98 -29.84
N GLU A 171 10.44 -18.16 -30.07
CA GLU A 171 11.63 -18.31 -30.92
C GLU A 171 11.38 -17.78 -32.34
N ARG A 172 10.26 -18.16 -32.97
CA ARG A 172 9.88 -17.65 -34.29
C ARG A 172 9.69 -16.15 -34.34
N ILE A 173 9.09 -15.56 -33.29
CA ILE A 173 8.92 -14.10 -33.20
C ILE A 173 10.29 -13.44 -33.07
N ASN A 174 11.16 -13.96 -32.21
CA ASN A 174 12.52 -13.44 -32.00
C ASN A 174 13.40 -13.55 -33.24
N GLU A 175 13.18 -14.54 -34.11
CA GLU A 175 13.85 -14.65 -35.41
C GLU A 175 13.23 -13.74 -36.49
N ALA A 176 11.90 -13.59 -36.49
CA ALA A 176 11.20 -12.78 -37.48
C ALA A 176 11.41 -11.28 -37.28
N GLN A 177 11.51 -10.82 -36.03
CA GLN A 177 11.71 -9.40 -35.70
C GLN A 177 12.97 -8.80 -36.34
N PRO A 178 14.19 -9.33 -36.15
CA PRO A 178 15.39 -8.75 -36.74
C PRO A 178 15.37 -8.83 -38.28
N ALA A 179 14.76 -9.87 -38.85
CA ALA A 179 14.61 -9.98 -40.30
C ALA A 179 13.65 -8.91 -40.86
N LEU A 180 12.59 -8.57 -40.12
CA LEU A 180 11.67 -7.49 -40.49
C LEU A 180 12.34 -6.12 -40.35
N GLU A 181 13.07 -5.88 -39.27
CA GLU A 181 13.82 -4.65 -39.04
C GLU A 181 14.87 -4.44 -40.14
N ALA A 182 15.64 -5.47 -40.49
CA ALA A 182 16.60 -5.41 -41.59
C ALA A 182 15.90 -5.06 -42.92
N LYS A 183 14.76 -5.70 -43.23
CA LYS A 183 13.97 -5.37 -44.43
C LYS A 183 13.47 -3.93 -44.41
N LEU A 184 13.02 -3.43 -43.27
CA LEU A 184 12.56 -2.05 -43.13
C LEU A 184 13.71 -1.06 -43.36
N VAL A 185 14.87 -1.30 -42.76
CA VAL A 185 16.07 -0.47 -42.97
C VAL A 185 16.47 -0.48 -44.44
N THR A 186 16.47 -1.66 -45.10
CA THR A 186 16.78 -1.72 -46.53
C THR A 186 15.76 -0.95 -47.36
N ALA A 187 14.45 -1.11 -47.08
CA ALA A 187 13.39 -0.38 -47.77
C ALA A 187 13.54 1.15 -47.60
N LEU A 188 13.85 1.60 -46.38
CA LEU A 188 14.15 3.00 -46.07
C LEU A 188 15.42 3.51 -46.78
N SER A 189 16.43 2.67 -46.95
CA SER A 189 17.65 3.03 -47.69
C SER A 189 17.48 3.03 -49.21
N THR A 190 16.54 2.24 -49.73
CA THR A 190 16.20 2.17 -51.17
C THR A 190 15.18 3.22 -51.59
N LEU A 191 14.53 3.88 -50.63
CA LEU A 191 13.63 5.00 -50.92
C LEU A 191 14.44 6.09 -51.64
N PRO A 192 13.96 6.60 -52.79
CA PRO A 192 14.73 7.55 -53.58
C PRO A 192 15.13 8.76 -52.75
N PRO A 193 16.41 9.19 -52.80
CA PRO A 193 16.87 10.39 -52.11
C PRO A 193 16.08 11.65 -52.54
N GLU A 194 15.44 11.60 -53.71
CA GLU A 194 14.51 12.61 -54.24
C GLU A 194 13.28 12.84 -53.35
N LEU A 195 12.84 11.85 -52.56
CA LEU A 195 11.77 12.01 -51.58
C LEU A 195 12.28 12.45 -50.20
N HIS A 196 13.57 12.24 -49.91
CA HIS A 196 14.20 12.68 -48.67
C HIS A 196 14.62 14.16 -48.71
N ALA A 197 15.11 14.64 -49.86
CA ALA A 197 15.47 16.05 -50.05
C ALA A 197 14.35 17.04 -49.70
N PRO A 198 13.09 16.89 -50.14
CA PRO A 198 12.01 17.81 -49.77
C PRO A 198 11.65 17.71 -48.29
N ARG A 199 11.67 16.51 -47.70
CA ARG A 199 11.41 16.32 -46.26
C ARG A 199 12.46 16.99 -45.38
N LEU A 200 13.74 16.90 -45.78
CA LEU A 200 14.83 17.59 -45.12
C LEU A 200 14.68 19.11 -45.26
N ALA A 201 14.40 19.59 -46.47
CA ALA A 201 14.17 21.02 -46.69
C ALA A 201 12.96 21.55 -45.89
N GLU A 202 11.87 20.80 -45.79
CA GLU A 202 10.72 21.13 -44.94
C GLU A 202 11.11 21.17 -43.46
N ALA A 203 11.87 20.17 -42.99
CA ALA A 203 12.37 20.15 -41.61
C ALA A 203 13.28 21.34 -41.31
N ASP A 204 14.19 21.70 -42.23
CA ASP A 204 15.08 22.86 -42.11
C ASP A 204 14.29 24.17 -42.10
N VAL A 205 13.26 24.30 -42.94
CA VAL A 205 12.36 25.46 -42.93
C VAL A 205 11.63 25.55 -41.59
N VAL A 206 11.09 24.44 -41.08
CA VAL A 206 10.42 24.43 -39.77
C VAL A 206 11.42 24.81 -38.66
N ALA A 207 12.62 24.24 -38.64
CA ALA A 207 13.66 24.59 -37.68
C ALA A 207 14.00 26.09 -37.74
N ALA A 208 14.23 26.64 -38.93
CA ALA A 208 14.49 28.06 -39.12
C ALA A 208 13.30 28.94 -38.67
N THR A 209 12.06 28.51 -38.90
CA THR A 209 10.88 29.25 -38.41
C THR A 209 10.79 29.25 -36.89
N ILE A 210 11.12 28.14 -36.23
CA ILE A 210 11.16 28.04 -34.77
C ILE A 210 12.26 28.95 -34.23
N GLU A 211 13.47 28.89 -34.79
CA GLU A 211 14.58 29.74 -34.38
C GLU A 211 14.26 31.22 -34.55
N THR A 212 13.71 31.62 -35.69
CA THR A 212 13.31 33.02 -35.92
C THR A 212 12.19 33.47 -34.97
N ALA A 213 11.25 32.59 -34.62
CA ALA A 213 10.21 32.88 -33.63
C ALA A 213 10.80 33.04 -32.23
N LEU A 214 11.76 32.18 -31.83
CA LEU A 214 12.47 32.28 -30.56
C LEU A 214 13.31 33.56 -30.48
N LEU A 215 13.99 33.93 -31.57
CA LEU A 215 14.71 35.21 -31.66
C LEU A 215 13.75 36.39 -31.52
N LYS A 216 12.59 36.38 -32.18
CA LYS A 216 11.56 37.41 -32.03
C LYS A 216 11.04 37.51 -30.60
N LEU A 217 10.74 36.37 -29.95
CA LEU A 217 10.32 36.33 -28.55
C LEU A 217 11.40 36.87 -27.61
N SER A 218 12.66 36.50 -27.82
CA SER A 218 13.79 37.01 -27.04
C SER A 218 13.92 38.53 -27.17
N LEU A 219 13.72 39.07 -28.37
CA LEU A 219 13.73 40.51 -28.63
C LEU A 219 12.55 41.22 -27.95
N VAL A 220 11.34 40.67 -28.04
CA VAL A 220 10.15 41.21 -27.35
C VAL A 220 10.37 41.20 -25.83
N ARG A 221 10.89 40.10 -25.28
CA ARG A 221 11.25 40.00 -23.86
C ARG A 221 12.29 41.04 -23.46
N ALA A 222 13.35 41.22 -24.25
CA ALA A 222 14.39 42.22 -23.98
C ALA A 222 13.83 43.65 -24.03
N ARG A 223 12.96 43.95 -25.00
CA ARG A 223 12.27 45.25 -25.11
C ARG A 223 11.33 45.50 -23.93
N ALA A 224 10.52 44.52 -23.56
CA ALA A 224 9.64 44.61 -22.40
C ALA A 224 10.45 44.79 -21.11
N HIS A 225 11.53 44.04 -20.92
CA HIS A 225 12.40 44.18 -19.77
C HIS A 225 13.05 45.56 -19.72
N ARG A 226 13.53 46.08 -20.86
CA ARG A 226 14.07 47.45 -20.94
C ARG A 226 13.01 48.51 -20.66
N ALA A 227 11.78 48.33 -21.16
CA ALA A 227 10.68 49.25 -20.94
C ALA A 227 10.20 49.26 -19.48
N LEU A 228 10.17 48.11 -18.82
CA LEU A 228 9.70 47.99 -17.44
C LEU A 228 10.78 48.35 -16.42
N TYR A 229 11.98 47.81 -16.58
CA TYR A 229 13.04 47.92 -15.58
C TYR A 229 14.08 48.99 -15.90
N GLY A 230 14.24 49.31 -17.18
CA GLY A 230 15.18 50.33 -17.67
C GLY A 230 14.56 51.70 -17.92
N TYR A 231 13.27 51.89 -17.65
CA TYR A 231 12.67 53.22 -17.70
C TYR A 231 13.25 54.08 -16.58
N ALA A 232 13.95 55.13 -16.97
CA ALA A 232 14.50 56.12 -16.07
C ALA A 232 13.74 57.43 -16.27
N LEU A 233 13.35 58.07 -15.17
CA LEU A 233 12.70 59.38 -15.28
C LEU A 233 13.72 60.40 -15.80
N PRO A 234 13.32 61.32 -16.69
CA PRO A 234 14.22 62.32 -17.28
C PRO A 234 14.89 63.20 -16.22
N ASN A 235 14.25 63.39 -15.06
CA ASN A 235 14.79 64.20 -13.96
C ASN A 235 15.71 63.42 -13.01
N ARG A 236 15.76 62.08 -13.09
CA ARG A 236 16.58 61.21 -12.25
C ARG A 236 16.96 59.92 -13.01
N PRO A 237 18.00 59.95 -13.86
CA PRO A 237 18.40 58.80 -14.68
C PRO A 237 18.81 57.59 -13.85
N ASP A 238 19.25 57.83 -12.61
CA ASP A 238 19.75 56.79 -11.70
C ASP A 238 18.63 56.05 -10.93
N ALA A 239 17.40 56.55 -11.00
CA ALA A 239 16.24 56.02 -10.29
C ALA A 239 15.44 55.07 -11.20
N THR A 240 16.06 53.95 -11.59
CA THR A 240 15.42 52.90 -12.37
C THR A 240 14.64 51.92 -11.49
N VAL A 241 13.55 51.36 -12.01
CA VAL A 241 12.73 50.35 -11.31
C VAL A 241 13.57 49.12 -10.94
N SER A 242 14.52 48.68 -11.78
CA SER A 242 15.46 47.59 -11.43
C SER A 242 16.22 47.86 -10.13
N ARG A 243 16.72 49.09 -9.96
CA ARG A 243 17.46 49.52 -8.76
C ARG A 243 16.55 49.58 -7.54
N ALA A 244 15.31 50.03 -7.70
CA ALA A 244 14.33 50.02 -6.61
C ALA A 244 13.99 48.59 -6.17
N VAL A 245 13.81 47.67 -7.11
CA VAL A 245 13.56 46.25 -6.82
C VAL A 245 14.79 45.60 -6.18
N ALA A 246 16.00 45.86 -6.67
CA ALA A 246 17.23 45.36 -6.07
C ALA A 246 17.44 45.86 -4.63
N ALA A 247 17.19 47.16 -4.39
CA ALA A 247 17.26 47.72 -3.04
C ALA A 247 16.19 47.12 -2.10
N ALA A 248 14.97 46.90 -2.60
CA ALA A 248 13.92 46.24 -1.84
C ALA A 248 14.27 44.78 -1.51
N TYR A 249 14.88 44.06 -2.46
CA TYR A 249 15.33 42.69 -2.27
C TYR A 249 16.44 42.58 -1.22
N GLU A 250 17.47 43.43 -1.30
CA GLU A 250 18.52 43.44 -0.28
C GLU A 250 17.96 43.76 1.10
N LYS A 251 17.03 44.72 1.21
CA LYS A 251 16.35 45.02 2.47
C LYS A 251 15.54 43.82 3.00
N LEU A 252 14.89 43.06 2.12
CA LEU A 252 14.18 41.84 2.51
C LEU A 252 15.14 40.76 3.00
N ARG A 253 16.28 40.60 2.33
CA ARG A 253 17.34 39.66 2.70
C ARG A 253 17.99 40.01 4.02
N GLU A 254 18.22 41.29 4.30
CA GLU A 254 18.67 41.78 5.61
C GLU A 254 17.67 41.43 6.72
N ARG A 255 16.37 41.65 6.48
CA ARG A 255 15.31 41.25 7.42
C ARG A 255 15.27 39.75 7.66
N GLN A 256 15.44 38.95 6.61
CA GLN A 256 15.50 37.50 6.73
C GLN A 256 16.68 37.06 7.62
N ARG A 257 17.88 37.60 7.40
CA ARG A 257 19.03 37.30 8.25
C ARG A 257 18.81 37.73 9.70
N ALA A 258 18.14 38.87 9.92
CA ALA A 258 17.80 39.33 11.27
C ALA A 258 16.83 38.36 11.96
N GLN A 259 15.81 37.88 11.24
CA GLN A 259 14.86 36.88 11.74
C GLN A 259 15.54 35.55 12.05
N GLU A 260 16.39 35.05 11.16
CA GLU A 260 17.17 33.82 11.39
C GLU A 260 18.08 33.94 12.63
N ALA A 261 18.67 35.12 12.85
CA ALA A 261 19.45 35.37 14.06
C ALA A 261 18.57 35.43 15.33
N GLU A 262 17.34 35.92 15.23
CA GLU A 262 16.36 35.91 16.32
C GLU A 262 15.88 34.48 16.63
N THR A 263 15.54 33.67 15.61
CA THR A 263 15.11 32.28 15.81
C THR A 263 16.22 31.47 16.47
N GLN A 264 17.47 31.59 16.00
CA GLN A 264 18.61 30.91 16.64
C GLN A 264 18.81 31.32 18.11
N LYS A 265 18.51 32.57 18.48
CA LYS A 265 18.55 33.00 19.89
C LYS A 265 17.44 32.35 20.71
N LEU A 266 16.23 32.28 20.15
CA LEU A 266 15.09 31.64 20.80
C LEU A 266 15.31 30.13 20.94
N ASP A 267 15.84 29.46 19.93
CA ASP A 267 16.15 28.04 19.98
C ASP A 267 17.15 27.74 21.09
N ARG A 268 18.21 28.54 21.23
CA ARG A 268 19.16 28.43 22.35
C ARG A 268 18.50 28.66 23.71
N GLN A 269 17.56 29.59 23.81
CA GLN A 269 16.81 29.81 25.05
C GLN A 269 15.91 28.61 25.36
N ILE A 270 15.23 28.04 24.35
CA ILE A 270 14.42 26.83 24.49
C ILE A 270 15.29 25.66 24.94
N GLU A 271 16.45 25.44 24.33
CA GLU A 271 17.40 24.42 24.75
C GLU A 271 17.84 24.61 26.21
N GLN A 272 18.06 25.85 26.65
CA GLN A 272 18.38 26.15 28.05
C GLN A 272 17.20 25.83 28.99
N TYR A 273 15.97 26.20 28.61
CA TYR A 273 14.77 25.89 29.38
C TYR A 273 14.50 24.38 29.42
N GLU A 274 14.63 23.68 28.30
CA GLU A 274 14.53 22.22 28.23
C GLU A 274 15.61 21.55 29.07
N SER A 275 16.86 22.03 29.03
CA SER A 275 17.93 21.52 29.88
C SER A 275 17.61 21.74 31.37
N MET A 276 17.05 22.89 31.73
CA MET A 276 16.64 23.17 33.11
C MET A 276 15.48 22.26 33.54
N LEU A 277 14.48 22.07 32.67
CA LEU A 277 13.37 21.14 32.90
C LEU A 277 13.89 19.71 33.05
N ARG A 278 14.82 19.26 32.21
CA ARG A 278 15.46 17.93 32.34
C ARG A 278 16.20 17.76 33.66
N LEU A 279 16.81 18.82 34.21
CA LEU A 279 17.44 18.79 35.53
C LEU A 279 16.42 18.69 36.66
N VAL A 280 15.28 19.37 36.54
CA VAL A 280 14.18 19.34 37.53
C VAL A 280 13.40 18.02 37.47
N ASP A 281 13.17 17.49 36.27
CA ASP A 281 12.46 16.22 36.06
C ASP A 281 13.30 15.02 36.50
N GLY A 282 14.62 15.15 36.56
CA GLY A 282 15.53 14.08 36.95
C GLY A 282 15.45 12.86 36.02
N ARG A 283 16.36 11.90 36.19
CA ARG A 283 16.39 10.68 35.36
C ARG A 283 15.15 9.79 35.54
N ASP A 284 14.39 10.04 36.59
CA ASP A 284 13.17 9.33 36.96
C ASP A 284 12.05 10.35 37.16
N GLY A 285 11.24 10.55 36.11
CA GLY A 285 10.23 11.61 35.98
C GLY A 285 9.23 11.68 37.14
N SER A 286 9.55 12.48 38.15
CA SER A 286 8.70 12.71 39.32
C SER A 286 7.32 13.28 38.94
N PHE A 287 7.25 14.17 37.95
CA PHE A 287 5.97 14.67 37.45
C PHE A 287 5.16 13.58 36.73
N GLY A 288 5.82 12.73 35.94
CA GLY A 288 5.19 11.56 35.32
C GLY A 288 4.67 10.56 36.35
N GLN A 289 5.39 10.38 37.46
CA GLN A 289 4.95 9.58 38.60
C GLN A 289 3.72 10.20 39.28
N VAL A 290 3.74 11.50 39.55
CA VAL A 290 2.59 12.22 40.15
C VAL A 290 1.35 12.13 39.25
N VAL A 291 1.51 12.25 37.93
CA VAL A 291 0.39 12.10 36.98
C VAL A 291 -0.13 10.65 36.97
N LYS A 292 0.76 9.65 37.00
CA LYS A 292 0.37 8.22 37.10
C LYS A 292 -0.33 7.90 38.43
N ASP A 293 0.20 8.40 39.54
CA ASP A 293 -0.36 8.21 40.87
C ASP A 293 -1.73 8.89 40.98
N MET A 294 -1.87 10.10 40.45
CA MET A 294 -3.16 10.80 40.42
C MET A 294 -4.18 10.10 39.51
N ALA A 295 -3.75 9.58 38.35
CA ALA A 295 -4.61 8.77 37.49
C ALA A 295 -5.05 7.47 38.17
N ARG A 296 -4.15 6.84 38.92
CA ARG A 296 -4.44 5.64 39.73
C ARG A 296 -5.45 5.94 40.84
N VAL A 297 -5.22 6.98 41.63
CA VAL A 297 -6.13 7.40 42.70
C VAL A 297 -7.52 7.71 42.14
N LYS A 298 -7.61 8.38 40.99
CA LYS A 298 -8.91 8.62 40.34
C LYS A 298 -9.63 7.33 39.98
N ARG A 299 -8.94 6.35 39.37
CA ARG A 299 -9.54 5.04 39.07
C ARG A 299 -10.02 4.33 40.33
N GLU A 300 -9.18 4.27 41.36
CA GLU A 300 -9.53 3.64 42.65
C GLU A 300 -10.73 4.36 43.32
N THR A 301 -10.80 5.70 43.24
CA THR A 301 -11.95 6.47 43.76
C THR A 301 -13.23 6.25 42.94
N GLU A 302 -13.11 6.05 41.64
CA GLU A 302 -14.25 5.75 40.76
C GLU A 302 -14.76 4.32 40.98
N GLU A 303 -13.87 3.36 41.16
CA GLU A 303 -14.19 1.97 41.54
C GLU A 303 -14.85 1.92 42.90
N CYS A 304 -14.27 2.60 43.90
CA CYS A 304 -14.89 2.74 45.22
C CYS A 304 -16.29 3.39 45.10
N ARG A 305 -16.45 4.47 44.33
CA ARG A 305 -17.78 5.07 44.08
C ARG A 305 -18.75 4.12 43.37
N LYS A 306 -18.27 3.21 42.50
CA LYS A 306 -19.11 2.21 41.85
C LYS A 306 -19.54 1.13 42.85
N ASP A 307 -18.63 0.67 43.70
CA ASP A 307 -18.93 -0.33 44.73
C ASP A 307 -19.81 0.21 45.84
N LEU A 308 -19.63 1.46 46.26
CA LEU A 308 -20.53 2.14 47.19
C LEU A 308 -21.96 2.24 46.60
N ARG A 309 -22.09 2.54 45.31
CA ARG A 309 -23.39 2.50 44.63
C ARG A 309 -24.00 1.11 44.60
N ARG A 310 -23.20 0.05 44.41
CA ARG A 310 -23.68 -1.35 44.48
C ARG A 310 -24.15 -1.75 45.87
N LEU A 311 -23.53 -1.21 46.92
CA LEU A 311 -23.92 -1.40 48.31
C LEU A 311 -25.13 -0.54 48.74
N GLY A 312 -25.78 0.14 47.79
CA GLY A 312 -26.95 0.98 48.06
C GLY A 312 -26.62 2.33 48.68
N TRP A 313 -25.34 2.72 48.72
CA TRP A 313 -24.96 4.06 49.14
C TRP A 313 -25.11 5.02 47.95
N THR A 314 -26.29 5.61 47.85
CA THR A 314 -26.51 6.83 47.06
C THR A 314 -26.03 8.00 47.91
N GLY A 315 -24.75 8.35 47.76
CA GLY A 315 -24.16 9.48 48.49
C GLY A 315 -24.89 10.77 48.14
N ASP A 316 -25.46 11.42 49.15
CA ASP A 316 -25.73 12.87 49.13
C ASP A 316 -24.42 13.64 49.38
#